data_AF-A0A3C0G0L7-F1
#
_entry.id   AF-A0A3C0G0L7-F1
#
_cell.length_a   1.000
_cell.length_b   1.000
_cell.length_c   1.000
_cell.angle_alpha   90.00
_cell.angle_beta   90.00
_cell.angle_gamma   90.00
#
_symmetry.space_group_name_H-M   'P 1'
#
loop_
_entity.id
_entity.type
_entity.pdbx_description
1 polymer ?
#
loop_
_entity_poly.entity_id
_entity_poly.type
_entity_poly.pdbx_seq_one_letter_code
_entity_poly.pdbx_strand_id
1 'polypeptide(L)'
;LTDNGWTLQMIEIMEPGFFEIGYLKFLTEKYFSYQNKYKTFPTLPVLINIVKESLRENRDAVLKDQIIDFLHRMRSNPDVGDLAYVKDKTLDFCKRQAFKEALEKAVGDIDEGKFDTIVDRMKNACALGMPNTTGHDFFEDMESRFVEVNRSACPTGLPEIDKKDILNGGLGKGEIGVITANTGVG
;
A
#
# COMPACT_ATOMS: atom_id res chain seq x y z
N LEU A 1 -17.86 3.47 4.16
CA LEU A 1 -16.54 3.32 4.81
C LEU A 1 -16.44 1.92 5.44
N THR A 2 -16.67 0.87 4.64
CA THR A 2 -16.95 -0.49 5.16
C THR A 2 -16.00 -1.54 4.59
N ASP A 3 -15.08 -1.12 3.73
CA ASP A 3 -14.14 -2.00 3.05
C ASP A 3 -12.76 -1.86 3.70
N ASN A 4 -12.52 -2.69 4.72
CA ASN A 4 -11.26 -2.70 5.45
C ASN A 4 -10.07 -3.03 4.55
N GLY A 5 -10.26 -3.84 3.49
CA GLY A 5 -9.18 -4.24 2.58
C GLY A 5 -8.69 -3.06 1.74
N TRP A 6 -9.61 -2.37 1.07
CA TRP A 6 -9.29 -1.16 0.30
C TRP A 6 -8.64 -0.10 1.19
N THR A 7 -9.15 0.03 2.42
CA THR A 7 -8.66 1.04 3.34
C THR A 7 -7.25 0.73 3.87
N LEU A 8 -6.91 -0.53 4.14
CA LEU A 8 -5.54 -0.93 4.47
C LEU A 8 -4.58 -0.64 3.32
N GLN A 9 -4.98 -0.98 2.10
CA GLN A 9 -4.20 -0.65 0.89
C GLN A 9 -4.00 0.87 0.76
N MET A 10 -5.01 1.68 1.06
CA MET A 10 -4.87 3.15 1.03
C MET A 10 -3.92 3.71 2.09
N ILE A 11 -3.84 3.11 3.27
CA ILE A 11 -2.89 3.55 4.32
C ILE A 11 -1.44 3.40 3.84
N GLU A 12 -1.16 2.34 3.07
CA GLU A 12 0.20 2.06 2.60
C GLU A 12 0.64 2.98 1.45
N ILE A 13 -0.29 3.47 0.64
CA ILE A 13 0.02 4.19 -0.60
C ILE A 13 -0.23 5.69 -0.46
N MET A 14 -1.23 6.11 0.31
CA MET A 14 -1.69 7.50 0.31
C MET A 14 -0.86 8.36 1.27
N GLU A 15 -0.09 9.30 0.69
CA GLU A 15 0.63 10.30 1.46
C GLU A 15 -0.08 11.67 1.44
N PRO A 16 -0.09 12.43 2.55
CA PRO A 16 -0.63 13.79 2.57
C PRO A 16 0.03 14.74 1.56
N GLY A 17 1.29 14.45 1.17
CA GLY A 17 2.05 15.23 0.19
C GLY A 17 1.51 15.15 -1.25
N PHE A 18 0.66 14.18 -1.56
CA PHE A 18 0.08 14.02 -2.91
C PHE A 18 -0.93 15.11 -3.28
N PHE A 19 -1.45 15.82 -2.28
CA PHE A 19 -2.36 16.93 -2.49
C PHE A 19 -1.59 18.26 -2.55
N GLU A 20 -1.64 18.92 -3.71
CA GLU A 20 -1.09 20.27 -3.90
C GLU A 20 -1.91 21.33 -3.13
N ILE A 21 -3.19 21.04 -2.91
CA ILE A 21 -4.13 21.94 -2.25
C ILE A 21 -3.97 21.87 -0.73
N GLY A 22 -3.65 23.00 -0.10
CA GLY A 22 -3.32 23.08 1.33
C GLY A 22 -4.39 22.54 2.28
N TYR A 23 -5.68 22.80 2.02
CA TYR A 23 -6.75 22.29 2.90
C TYR A 23 -6.92 20.77 2.79
N LEU A 24 -6.71 20.18 1.60
CA LEU A 24 -6.77 18.73 1.40
C LEU A 24 -5.60 18.04 2.08
N LYS A 25 -4.39 18.60 1.96
CA LYS A 25 -3.20 18.12 2.68
C LYS A 25 -3.43 18.09 4.19
N PHE A 26 -3.94 19.18 4.75
CA PHE A 26 -4.25 19.30 6.17
C PHE A 26 -5.31 18.28 6.63
N LEU A 27 -6.41 18.15 5.88
CA LEU A 27 -7.47 17.18 6.20
C LEU A 27 -6.96 15.75 6.16
N THR A 28 -6.19 15.42 5.13
CA THR A 28 -5.60 14.08 4.92
C THR A 28 -4.64 13.73 6.06
N GLU A 29 -3.77 14.66 6.46
CA GLU A 29 -2.85 14.49 7.58
C GLU A 29 -3.60 14.20 8.90
N LYS A 30 -4.65 14.96 9.21
CA LYS A 30 -5.46 14.72 10.42
C LYS A 30 -6.23 13.41 10.34
N TYR A 31 -6.73 13.05 9.16
CA TYR A 31 -7.45 11.80 8.92
C TYR A 31 -6.57 10.57 9.17
N PHE A 32 -5.36 10.53 8.59
CA PHE A 32 -4.41 9.44 8.80
C PHE A 32 -3.74 9.48 10.19
N SER A 33 -3.54 10.65 10.79
CA SER A 33 -3.06 10.77 12.18
C SER A 33 -4.02 10.09 13.16
N TYR A 34 -5.33 10.27 12.97
CA TYR A 34 -6.35 9.57 13.77
C TYR A 34 -6.30 8.06 13.55
N GLN A 35 -6.22 7.62 12.29
CA GLN A 35 -6.10 6.19 11.95
C GLN A 35 -4.84 5.57 12.58
N ASN A 36 -3.70 6.27 12.56
CA ASN A 36 -2.46 5.76 13.14
C ASN A 36 -2.58 5.57 14.66
N LYS A 37 -3.29 6.47 15.34
CA LYS A 37 -3.48 6.45 16.80
C LYS A 37 -4.52 5.42 17.25
N TYR A 38 -5.65 5.33 16.57
CA TYR A 38 -6.80 4.51 17.01
C TYR A 38 -7.03 3.25 16.18
N LYS A 39 -6.27 3.06 15.10
CA LYS A 39 -6.42 1.96 14.12
C LYS A 39 -7.80 1.88 13.46
N THR A 40 -8.62 2.91 13.64
CA THR A 40 -9.96 3.04 13.06
C THR A 40 -10.17 4.40 12.44
N PHE A 41 -10.88 4.46 11.33
CA PHE A 41 -11.11 5.71 10.61
C PHE A 41 -12.12 6.59 11.34
N PRO A 42 -11.89 7.92 11.39
CA PRO A 42 -12.81 8.83 12.05
C PRO A 42 -14.12 8.91 11.26
N THR A 43 -15.24 8.90 11.97
CA THR A 43 -16.54 9.24 11.38
C THR A 43 -16.60 10.74 11.06
N LEU A 44 -17.49 11.16 10.15
CA LEU A 44 -17.62 12.58 9.78
C LEU A 44 -17.80 13.52 11.00
N PRO A 45 -18.61 13.18 12.03
CA PRO A 45 -18.71 14.01 13.25
C PRO A 45 -17.39 14.10 14.03
N VAL A 46 -16.65 13.00 14.14
CA VAL A 46 -15.35 12.97 14.83
C VAL A 46 -14.32 13.78 14.07
N LEU A 47 -14.29 13.66 12.74
CA LEU A 47 -13.41 14.44 11.88
C LEU A 47 -13.69 15.95 12.03
N ILE A 48 -14.97 16.36 12.05
CA ILE A 48 -15.36 17.76 12.28
C ILE A 48 -14.84 18.26 13.64
N ASN A 49 -14.90 17.44 14.70
CA ASN A 49 -14.39 17.83 16.01
C ASN A 49 -12.87 17.99 16.02
N ILE A 50 -12.13 17.03 15.44
CA ILE A 50 -10.66 17.09 15.32
C ILE A 50 -10.23 18.34 14.54
N VAL A 51 -10.93 18.64 13.44
CA VAL A 51 -10.69 19.82 12.64
C VAL A 51 -10.98 21.09 13.44
N LYS A 52 -12.13 21.17 14.12
CA LYS A 52 -12.48 22.34 14.98
C LYS A 52 -11.43 22.60 16.06
N GLU A 53 -10.92 21.56 16.71
CA GLU A 53 -9.85 21.68 17.71
C GLU A 53 -8.55 22.19 17.06
N SER A 54 -8.13 21.58 15.96
CA SER A 54 -6.90 21.96 15.25
C SER A 54 -6.97 23.36 14.62
N LEU A 55 -8.16 23.82 14.21
CA LEU A 55 -8.38 25.16 13.67
C LEU A 55 -8.41 26.25 14.74
N ARG A 56 -8.51 25.93 16.04
CA ARG A 56 -8.35 26.92 17.12
C ARG A 56 -6.90 27.38 17.26
N GLU A 57 -5.96 26.49 16.99
CA GLU A 57 -4.52 26.74 17.09
C GLU A 57 -3.96 27.44 15.85
N ASN A 58 -4.56 27.20 14.68
CA ASN A 58 -4.07 27.70 13.40
C ASN A 58 -4.54 29.14 13.12
N ARG A 59 -3.69 30.01 12.55
CA ARG A 59 -3.98 31.46 12.37
C ARG A 59 -4.52 31.85 10.99
N ASP A 60 -4.50 30.94 10.01
CA ASP A 60 -4.97 31.25 8.66
C ASP A 60 -6.49 31.21 8.55
N ALA A 61 -7.14 32.37 8.40
CA ALA A 61 -8.58 32.49 8.25
C ALA A 61 -9.08 31.92 6.91
N VAL A 62 -8.35 32.15 5.83
CA VAL A 62 -8.73 31.69 4.48
C VAL A 62 -8.76 30.16 4.39
N LEU A 63 -7.77 29.49 4.97
CA LEU A 63 -7.71 28.02 4.99
C LEU A 63 -8.87 27.43 5.80
N LYS A 64 -9.27 28.09 6.90
CA LYS A 64 -10.42 27.67 7.73
C LYS A 64 -11.71 27.69 6.95
N ASP A 65 -11.97 28.79 6.24
CA ASP A 65 -13.21 28.94 5.45
C ASP A 65 -13.27 27.87 4.35
N GLN A 66 -12.15 27.61 3.65
CA GLN A 66 -12.05 26.55 2.65
C GLN A 66 -12.31 25.14 3.23
N ILE A 67 -11.79 24.85 4.43
CA ILE A 67 -12.02 23.57 5.11
C ILE A 67 -13.50 23.42 5.49
N ILE A 68 -14.10 24.47 6.05
CA ILE A 68 -15.51 24.48 6.47
C ILE A 68 -16.42 24.27 5.26
N ASP A 69 -16.19 25.01 4.17
CA ASP A 69 -16.95 24.87 2.92
C ASP A 69 -16.85 23.47 2.33
N PHE A 70 -15.65 22.87 2.38
CA PHE A 70 -15.44 21.50 1.91
C PHE A 70 -16.19 20.47 2.76
N LEU A 71 -16.13 20.60 4.09
CA LEU A 71 -16.89 19.74 5.02
C LEU A 71 -18.41 19.86 4.82
N HIS A 72 -18.90 21.07 4.54
CA HIS A 72 -20.32 21.29 4.21
C HIS A 72 -20.71 20.61 2.90
N ARG A 73 -19.89 20.70 1.84
CA ARG A 73 -20.14 20.01 0.57
C ARG A 73 -20.17 18.49 0.73
N MET A 74 -19.24 17.92 1.50
CA MET A 74 -19.23 16.47 1.77
C MET A 74 -20.48 16.01 2.52
N ARG A 75 -21.01 16.82 3.43
CA ARG A 75 -22.24 16.48 4.17
C ARG A 75 -23.48 16.55 3.27
N SER A 76 -23.52 17.50 2.34
CA SER A 76 -24.68 17.74 1.48
C SER A 76 -24.79 16.76 0.31
N ASN A 77 -23.70 16.09 -0.08
CA ASN A 77 -23.71 15.18 -1.23
C ASN A 77 -23.21 13.76 -0.86
N PRO A 78 -24.05 12.93 -0.22
CA PRO A 78 -23.70 11.56 0.17
C PRO A 78 -23.97 10.55 -0.96
N ASP A 79 -23.67 10.88 -2.22
CA ASP A 79 -23.88 9.95 -3.33
C ASP A 79 -22.85 8.81 -3.28
N VAL A 80 -23.34 7.61 -2.95
CA VAL A 80 -22.54 6.40 -2.73
C VAL A 80 -22.49 5.50 -3.96
N GLY A 81 -23.21 5.84 -5.04
CA GLY A 81 -23.36 5.01 -6.23
C GLY A 81 -22.05 4.75 -6.98
N ASP A 82 -21.17 5.75 -7.02
CA ASP A 82 -19.93 5.70 -7.81
C ASP A 82 -18.70 5.26 -6.99
N LEU A 83 -18.91 4.67 -5.81
CA LEU A 83 -17.82 4.31 -4.90
C LEU A 83 -16.76 3.42 -5.57
N ALA A 84 -17.16 2.49 -6.44
CA ALA A 84 -16.24 1.62 -7.17
C ALA A 84 -15.35 2.43 -8.14
N TYR A 85 -15.93 3.37 -8.89
CA TYR A 85 -15.20 4.25 -9.79
C TYR A 85 -14.24 5.17 -9.03
N VAL A 86 -14.69 5.73 -7.89
CA VAL A 86 -13.85 6.57 -7.04
C VAL A 86 -12.66 5.79 -6.48
N LYS A 87 -12.87 4.53 -6.04
CA LYS A 87 -11.79 3.66 -5.54
C LYS A 87 -10.72 3.40 -6.59
N ASP A 88 -11.14 3.06 -7.82
CA ASP A 88 -10.25 2.82 -8.95
C ASP A 88 -9.44 4.08 -9.31
N LYS A 89 -10.13 5.22 -9.45
CA LYS A 89 -9.46 6.50 -9.77
C LYS A 89 -8.54 6.99 -8.66
N THR A 90 -8.83 6.68 -7.41
CA THR A 90 -7.96 7.03 -6.28
C THR A 90 -6.64 6.25 -6.33
N LEU A 91 -6.70 4.94 -6.66
CA LEU A 91 -5.49 4.13 -6.84
C LEU A 91 -4.62 4.65 -7.99
N ASP A 92 -5.23 4.96 -9.14
CA ASP A 92 -4.54 5.57 -10.28
C ASP A 92 -3.89 6.90 -9.91
N PHE A 93 -4.59 7.73 -9.13
CA PHE A 93 -4.06 9.00 -8.65
C PHE A 93 -2.83 8.80 -7.76
N CYS A 94 -2.91 7.92 -6.77
CA CYS A 94 -1.79 7.65 -5.86
C CYS A 94 -0.57 7.10 -6.61
N LYS A 95 -0.76 6.20 -7.58
CA LYS A 95 0.34 5.69 -8.44
C LYS A 95 1.01 6.81 -9.24
N ARG A 96 0.21 7.71 -9.84
CA ARG A 96 0.75 8.85 -10.60
C ARG A 96 1.54 9.81 -9.72
N GLN A 97 1.08 10.07 -8.50
CA GLN A 97 1.76 10.96 -7.57
C GLN A 97 3.06 10.35 -7.05
N ALA A 98 3.04 9.08 -6.65
CA ALA A 98 4.25 8.35 -6.25
C ALA A 98 5.31 8.32 -7.37
N PHE A 99 4.86 8.13 -8.62
CA PHE A 99 5.74 8.17 -9.79
C PHE A 99 6.32 9.57 -10.03
N LYS A 100 5.50 10.63 -9.91
CA LYS A 100 5.94 12.03 -10.05
C LYS A 100 7.00 12.37 -9.01
N GLU A 101 6.76 12.01 -7.75
CA GLU A 101 7.71 12.24 -6.66
C GLU A 101 9.02 11.44 -6.85
N ALA A 102 8.93 10.19 -7.29
CA ALA A 102 10.10 9.39 -7.60
C ALA A 102 10.93 10.00 -8.74
N LEU A 103 10.27 10.59 -9.75
CA LEU A 103 10.92 11.28 -10.86
C LEU A 103 11.61 12.57 -10.40
N GLU A 104 10.95 13.38 -9.57
CA GLU A 104 11.56 14.59 -8.99
C GLU A 104 12.84 14.26 -8.21
N LYS A 105 12.82 13.20 -7.41
CA LYS A 105 14.02 12.73 -6.69
C LYS A 105 15.07 12.11 -7.62
N ALA A 106 14.64 11.44 -8.70
CA ALA A 106 15.55 10.86 -9.69
C ALA A 106 16.34 11.93 -10.45
N VAL A 107 15.75 13.09 -10.72
CA VAL A 107 16.47 14.21 -11.36
C VAL A 107 17.67 14.64 -10.51
N GLY A 108 17.55 14.66 -9.17
CA GLY A 108 18.69 14.92 -8.29
C GLY A 108 19.78 13.84 -8.33
N ASP A 109 19.40 12.57 -8.49
CA ASP A 109 20.35 11.45 -8.56
C ASP A 109 21.08 11.36 -9.92
N ILE A 110 20.52 11.97 -10.99
CA ILE A 110 21.17 12.08 -12.30
C ILE A 110 22.44 12.92 -12.18
N ASP A 111 22.39 14.01 -11.41
CA ASP A 111 23.54 14.90 -11.17
C ASP A 111 24.68 14.17 -10.44
N GLU A 112 24.36 13.12 -9.67
CA GLU A 112 25.32 12.27 -8.97
C GLU A 112 25.80 11.05 -9.80
N GLY A 113 25.24 10.83 -11.00
CA GLY A 113 25.61 9.74 -11.91
C GLY A 113 25.15 8.33 -11.47
N LYS A 114 24.16 8.22 -10.59
CA LYS A 114 23.69 6.95 -9.99
C LYS A 114 22.52 6.32 -10.75
N PHE A 115 22.76 5.82 -11.95
CA PHE A 115 21.70 5.29 -12.83
C PHE A 115 20.97 4.05 -12.30
N ASP A 116 21.66 3.12 -11.63
CA ASP A 116 21.03 1.91 -11.07
C ASP A 116 19.99 2.26 -9.99
N THR A 117 20.33 3.22 -9.12
CA THR A 117 19.44 3.68 -8.05
C THR A 117 18.16 4.33 -8.58
N ILE A 118 18.25 5.00 -9.74
CA ILE A 118 17.09 5.62 -10.41
C ILE A 118 16.12 4.53 -10.87
N VAL A 119 16.64 3.51 -11.55
CA VAL A 119 15.83 2.38 -12.05
C VAL A 119 15.16 1.65 -10.89
N ASP A 120 15.88 1.40 -9.81
CA ASP A 120 15.31 0.74 -8.63
C ASP A 120 14.27 1.61 -7.92
N ARG A 121 14.49 2.92 -7.79
CA ARG A 121 13.51 3.85 -7.22
C ARG A 121 12.23 3.91 -8.06
N MET A 122 12.35 3.92 -9.39
CA MET A 122 11.19 3.88 -10.28
C MET A 122 10.43 2.55 -10.20
N LYS A 123 11.14 1.42 -10.15
CA LYS A 123 10.51 0.10 -9.95
C LYS A 123 9.74 0.04 -8.64
N ASN A 124 10.34 0.53 -7.55
CA ASN A 124 9.69 0.60 -6.25
C ASN A 124 8.43 1.49 -6.29
N ALA A 125 8.50 2.66 -6.93
CA ALA A 125 7.35 3.55 -7.07
C ALA A 125 6.20 2.92 -7.87
N CYS A 126 6.51 2.13 -8.92
CA CYS A 126 5.50 1.39 -9.69
C CYS A 126 4.92 0.18 -8.93
N ALA A 127 5.69 -0.42 -8.02
CA ALA A 127 5.24 -1.53 -7.19
C ALA A 127 4.31 -1.06 -6.05
N LEU A 128 4.43 0.20 -5.61
CA LEU A 128 3.52 0.80 -4.64
C LEU A 128 2.08 0.78 -5.16
N GLY A 129 1.23 0.05 -4.45
CA GLY A 129 -0.21 -0.05 -4.75
C GLY A 129 -0.63 -1.19 -5.64
N MET A 130 0.26 -2.13 -5.95
CA MET A 130 -0.19 -3.49 -6.28
C MET A 130 -0.84 -4.10 -5.03
N PRO A 131 -2.02 -4.72 -5.15
CA PRO A 131 -2.54 -5.50 -4.04
C PRO A 131 -1.51 -6.57 -3.70
N ASN A 132 -1.20 -6.75 -2.41
CA ASN A 132 -0.47 -7.92 -1.93
C ASN A 132 -1.35 -9.16 -2.11
N THR A 133 -1.58 -9.58 -3.36
CA THR A 133 -2.23 -10.86 -3.64
C THR A 133 -1.20 -11.93 -3.29
N THR A 134 -1.35 -12.48 -2.10
CA THR A 134 -0.48 -13.52 -1.56
C THR A 134 -0.88 -14.91 -2.07
N GLY A 135 -1.74 -15.00 -3.09
CA GLY A 135 -2.19 -16.27 -3.66
C GLY A 135 -2.94 -16.17 -4.99
N HIS A 136 -3.36 -17.35 -5.48
CA HIS A 136 -4.21 -17.52 -6.66
C HIS A 136 -5.60 -16.92 -6.43
N ASP A 137 -6.13 -16.23 -7.44
CA ASP A 137 -7.50 -15.71 -7.39
C ASP A 137 -8.48 -16.86 -7.63
N PHE A 138 -9.25 -17.22 -6.61
CA PHE A 138 -10.01 -18.48 -6.54
C PHE A 138 -10.98 -18.70 -7.72
N PHE A 139 -11.40 -17.60 -8.36
CA PHE A 139 -12.35 -17.60 -9.47
C PHE A 139 -11.70 -17.47 -10.85
N GLU A 140 -10.53 -16.83 -10.95
CA GLU A 140 -9.83 -16.67 -12.23
C GLU A 140 -8.87 -17.84 -12.52
N ASP A 141 -8.31 -18.44 -11.49
CA ASP A 141 -7.29 -19.51 -11.57
C ASP A 141 -7.89 -20.92 -11.54
N MET A 142 -8.97 -21.18 -12.31
CA MET A 142 -9.59 -22.52 -12.33
C MET A 142 -8.67 -23.56 -13.02
N GLU A 143 -7.98 -23.19 -14.09
CA GLU A 143 -7.12 -24.10 -14.87
C GLU A 143 -5.82 -24.46 -14.15
N SER A 144 -5.22 -23.53 -13.39
CA SER A 144 -3.99 -23.79 -12.62
C SER A 144 -4.19 -24.82 -11.51
N ARG A 145 -5.44 -25.08 -11.10
CA ARG A 145 -5.82 -26.15 -10.15
C ARG A 145 -5.87 -27.55 -10.77
N PHE A 146 -6.03 -27.65 -12.09
CA PHE A 146 -6.06 -28.92 -12.82
C PHE A 146 -4.68 -29.34 -13.33
N VAL A 147 -3.69 -28.46 -13.24
CA VAL A 147 -2.29 -28.86 -13.38
C VAL A 147 -2.00 -29.78 -12.20
N GLU A 148 -1.86 -31.08 -12.49
CA GLU A 148 -1.37 -32.08 -11.54
C GLU A 148 -0.22 -31.45 -10.76
N VAL A 149 -0.32 -31.42 -9.42
CA VAL A 149 0.65 -30.75 -8.53
C VAL A 149 1.99 -31.43 -8.69
N ASN A 150 2.71 -31.04 -9.74
CA ASN A 150 4.01 -31.56 -10.06
C ASN A 150 4.94 -30.74 -9.18
N ARG A 151 5.20 -31.26 -7.97
CA ARG A 151 6.05 -30.61 -6.98
C ARG A 151 7.42 -30.37 -7.62
N SER A 152 7.62 -29.17 -8.16
CA SER A 152 8.90 -28.74 -8.74
C SER A 152 9.86 -28.45 -7.58
N ALA A 153 10.49 -29.51 -7.10
CA ALA A 153 11.45 -29.44 -6.00
C ALA A 153 12.83 -29.04 -6.52
N CYS A 154 13.51 -28.17 -5.78
CA CYS A 154 14.91 -27.86 -5.97
C CYS A 154 15.73 -28.83 -5.09
N PRO A 155 16.54 -29.73 -5.67
CA PRO A 155 17.29 -30.72 -4.91
C PRO A 155 18.35 -30.05 -4.05
N THR A 156 18.59 -30.61 -2.86
CA THR A 156 19.60 -30.11 -1.92
C THR A 156 21.02 -30.52 -2.31
N GLY A 157 21.16 -31.50 -3.23
CA GLY A 157 22.44 -32.03 -3.68
C GLY A 157 23.01 -33.12 -2.78
N LEU A 158 22.29 -33.47 -1.71
CA LEU A 158 22.62 -34.55 -0.79
C LEU A 158 21.70 -35.76 -1.09
N PRO A 159 22.22 -36.84 -1.72
CA PRO A 159 21.40 -37.92 -2.23
C PRO A 159 20.54 -38.62 -1.17
N GLU A 160 21.02 -38.66 0.07
CA GLU A 160 20.30 -39.25 1.20
C GLU A 160 19.10 -38.41 1.63
N ILE A 161 19.25 -37.09 1.62
CA ILE A 161 18.20 -36.14 2.03
C ILE A 161 17.16 -35.95 0.91
N ASP A 162 17.60 -35.99 -0.34
CA ASP A 162 16.73 -35.84 -1.51
C ASP A 162 15.89 -37.11 -1.80
N LYS A 163 16.08 -38.20 -1.02
CA LYS A 163 15.26 -39.42 -1.13
C LYS A 163 13.78 -39.11 -0.97
N LYS A 164 12.96 -39.96 -1.62
CA LYS A 164 11.50 -39.90 -1.59
C LYS A 164 10.93 -39.88 -0.17
N ASP A 165 11.61 -40.53 0.77
CA ASP A 165 11.15 -40.69 2.15
C ASP A 165 11.45 -39.49 3.06
N ILE A 166 12.34 -38.56 2.66
CA ILE A 166 12.76 -37.41 3.48
C ILE A 166 12.25 -36.10 2.88
N LEU A 167 12.93 -35.56 1.87
CA LEU A 167 12.53 -34.31 1.20
C LEU A 167 11.89 -34.53 -0.16
N ASN A 168 11.76 -35.77 -0.63
CA ASN A 168 11.09 -36.09 -1.90
C ASN A 168 11.55 -35.21 -3.08
N GLY A 169 12.86 -35.18 -3.31
CA GLY A 169 13.49 -34.36 -4.35
C GLY A 169 13.89 -32.94 -3.93
N GLY A 170 13.77 -32.58 -2.65
CA GLY A 170 14.25 -31.31 -2.10
C GLY A 170 13.14 -30.33 -1.69
N LEU A 171 13.40 -29.03 -1.77
CA LEU A 171 12.44 -28.00 -1.34
C LEU A 171 11.52 -27.58 -2.50
N GLY A 172 10.20 -27.62 -2.30
CA GLY A 172 9.21 -27.22 -3.30
C GLY A 172 9.11 -25.71 -3.48
N LYS A 173 8.72 -25.25 -4.67
CA LYS A 173 8.40 -23.82 -4.90
C LYS A 173 7.27 -23.38 -3.97
N GLY A 174 7.51 -22.31 -3.21
CA GLY A 174 6.55 -21.77 -2.23
C GLY A 174 6.65 -22.39 -0.84
N GLU A 175 7.52 -23.39 -0.63
CA GLU A 175 7.84 -23.92 0.70
C GLU A 175 8.96 -23.09 1.35
N ILE A 176 8.90 -22.90 2.68
CA ILE A 176 9.95 -22.22 3.45
C ILE A 176 10.75 -23.30 4.19
N GLY A 177 12.01 -23.49 3.79
CA GLY A 177 12.94 -24.40 4.47
C GLY A 177 13.70 -23.68 5.60
N VAL A 178 13.71 -24.25 6.80
CA VAL A 178 14.43 -23.71 7.95
C VAL A 178 15.43 -24.75 8.46
N ILE A 179 16.71 -24.39 8.51
CA ILE A 179 17.80 -25.22 9.03
C ILE A 179 18.26 -24.59 10.34
N THR A 180 18.29 -25.38 11.43
CA THR A 180 18.76 -24.92 12.74
C THR A 180 19.92 -25.79 13.20
N ALA A 181 20.99 -25.15 13.65
CA ALA A 181 22.20 -25.82 14.07
C ALA A 181 22.94 -25.00 15.16
N ASN A 182 23.74 -25.66 15.98
CA ASN A 182 24.55 -25.00 17.02
C ASN A 182 25.74 -24.25 16.40
N THR A 183 26.34 -23.33 17.15
CA THR A 183 27.53 -22.59 16.67
C THR A 183 28.71 -23.54 16.41
N GLY A 184 29.31 -23.44 15.22
CA GLY A 184 30.55 -24.16 14.87
C GLY A 184 30.36 -25.51 14.16
N VAL A 185 29.14 -25.87 13.75
CA VAL A 185 28.84 -27.19 13.16
C VAL A 185 28.77 -27.25 11.64
N GLY A 186 28.94 -26.09 10.96
CA GLY A 186 29.20 -25.97 9.51
C GLY A 186 28.38 -26.88 8.63
#